data_AF-A0A8T7M521-F1
#
_entry.id   AF-A0A8T7M521-F1
#
_cell.length_a   1.000
_cell.length_b   1.000
_cell.length_c   1.000
_cell.angle_alpha   90.00
_cell.angle_beta   90.00
_cell.angle_gamma   90.00
#
_symmetry.space_group_name_H-M   'P 1'
#
loop_
_entity.id
_entity.type
_entity.pdbx_description
1 polymer ?
#
loop_
_entity_poly.entity_id
_entity_poly.type
_entity_poly.pdbx_seq_one_letter_code
_entity_poly.pdbx_strand_id
1 'polypeptide(L)'
;MSQGYSETAGRIENFQIGVFLAYVSPEQGRSLLDREFYLPREWAEDAIRRQAAGIPIQRTFATKPELARQMLERAISTKIPFKWVTSDEVYGGNRCLRIWLEQHDIFFALAVATNEPLFYNLRNGQGPGQAQADQIANSLPTEAWQRLSCGEGAKGPRIYDWALAH
;
A
#
# COMPACT_ATOMS: atom_id res chain seq x y z
N MET A 1 -12.22 -12.88 -19.49
CA MET A 1 -11.58 -11.59 -19.19
C MET A 1 -12.31 -10.98 -18.01
N SER A 2 -11.61 -10.54 -16.96
CA SER A 2 -12.28 -9.88 -15.83
C SER A 2 -12.75 -8.51 -16.27
N GLN A 3 -14.03 -8.23 -16.04
CA GLN A 3 -14.61 -6.91 -16.29
C GLN A 3 -14.45 -6.08 -15.03
N GLY A 4 -13.87 -4.90 -15.18
CA GLY A 4 -13.82 -3.91 -14.12
C GLY A 4 -13.86 -2.52 -14.71
N TYR A 5 -13.93 -1.51 -13.87
CA TYR A 5 -13.74 -0.13 -14.31
C TYR A 5 -12.25 0.14 -14.50
N SER A 6 -11.85 0.50 -15.72
CA SER A 6 -10.50 0.98 -16.01
C SER A 6 -10.47 2.48 -15.78
N GLU A 7 -9.74 2.96 -14.77
CA GLU A 7 -9.57 4.39 -14.52
C GLU A 7 -8.90 5.12 -15.69
N THR A 8 -8.00 4.42 -16.42
CA THR A 8 -7.32 4.97 -17.58
C THR A 8 -8.23 5.09 -18.80
N ALA A 9 -9.17 4.15 -18.99
CA ALA A 9 -10.09 4.16 -20.13
C ALA A 9 -11.45 4.81 -19.82
N GLY A 10 -11.76 5.05 -18.54
CA GLY A 10 -13.02 5.62 -18.09
C GLY A 10 -14.26 4.74 -18.32
N ARG A 11 -14.08 3.45 -18.62
CA ARG A 11 -15.15 2.50 -18.96
C ARG A 11 -14.90 1.10 -18.41
N ILE A 12 -15.97 0.31 -18.39
CA ILE A 12 -15.87 -1.12 -18.07
C ILE A 12 -15.19 -1.82 -19.23
N GLU A 13 -14.05 -2.43 -18.95
CA GLU A 13 -13.23 -3.12 -19.94
C GLU A 13 -12.65 -4.41 -19.40
N ASN A 14 -12.21 -5.23 -20.35
CA ASN A 14 -11.38 -6.38 -20.10
C ASN A 14 -9.95 -5.89 -19.84
N PHE A 15 -9.46 -6.04 -18.61
CA PHE A 15 -8.07 -5.74 -18.30
C PHE A 15 -7.47 -6.76 -17.34
N GLN A 16 -6.15 -6.74 -17.31
CA GLN A 16 -5.31 -7.49 -16.40
C GLN A 16 -4.70 -6.52 -15.38
N ILE A 17 -4.63 -6.95 -14.12
CA ILE A 17 -4.04 -6.13 -13.05
C ILE A 17 -2.73 -6.78 -12.61
N GLY A 18 -1.65 -6.03 -12.72
CA GLY A 18 -0.37 -6.34 -12.09
C GLY A 18 -0.20 -5.56 -10.80
N VAL A 19 0.34 -6.22 -9.78
CA VAL A 19 0.90 -5.60 -8.57
C VAL A 19 2.41 -5.59 -8.74
N PHE A 20 3.07 -4.45 -8.49
CA PHE A 20 4.50 -4.30 -8.73
C PHE A 20 5.20 -3.79 -7.47
N LEU A 21 6.40 -4.30 -7.20
CA LEU A 21 7.29 -3.80 -6.16
C LEU A 21 8.45 -3.09 -6.86
N ALA A 22 8.56 -1.79 -6.62
CA ALA A 22 9.66 -0.96 -7.11
C ALA A 22 10.61 -0.64 -5.96
N TYR A 23 11.91 -0.74 -6.23
CA TYR A 23 12.97 -0.30 -5.35
C TYR A 23 13.45 1.08 -5.74
N VAL A 24 13.63 1.94 -4.76
CA VAL A 24 14.08 3.31 -4.94
C VAL A 24 15.35 3.51 -4.12
N SER A 25 16.43 3.83 -4.80
CA SER A 25 17.67 4.31 -4.21
C SER A 25 17.81 5.80 -4.53
N PRO A 26 18.02 6.67 -3.52
CA PRO A 26 18.23 8.10 -3.76
C PRO A 26 19.38 8.39 -4.74
N GLU A 27 20.42 7.55 -4.71
CA GLU A 27 21.63 7.71 -5.52
C GLU A 27 21.58 6.94 -6.84
N GLN A 28 20.95 5.76 -6.86
CA GLN A 28 21.01 4.82 -7.99
C GLN A 28 19.71 4.77 -8.82
N GLY A 29 18.69 5.53 -8.43
CA GLY A 29 17.43 5.62 -9.16
C GLY A 29 16.41 4.56 -8.76
N ARG A 30 15.65 4.04 -9.74
CA ARG A 30 14.48 3.18 -9.49
C ARG A 30 14.51 1.94 -10.37
N SER A 31 14.16 0.79 -9.80
CA SER A 31 14.04 -0.48 -10.54
C SER A 31 12.85 -1.31 -10.06
N LEU A 32 12.27 -2.12 -10.96
CA LEU A 32 11.26 -3.10 -10.58
C LEU A 32 11.95 -4.34 -10.01
N LEU A 33 11.61 -4.70 -8.77
CA LEU A 33 12.14 -5.89 -8.11
C LEU A 33 11.28 -7.12 -8.36
N ASP A 34 9.96 -6.94 -8.32
CA ASP A 34 9.03 -8.05 -8.30
C ASP A 34 7.69 -7.65 -8.90
N ARG A 35 6.90 -8.64 -9.31
CA ARG A 35 5.53 -8.47 -9.80
C ARG A 35 4.65 -9.65 -9.43
N GLU A 36 3.38 -9.38 -9.19
CA GLU A 36 2.34 -10.37 -9.04
C GLU A 36 1.17 -10.10 -9.96
N PHE A 37 0.53 -11.17 -10.42
CA PHE A 37 -0.71 -11.07 -11.19
C PHE A 37 -1.89 -11.16 -10.24
N TYR A 38 -2.71 -10.12 -10.19
CA TYR A 38 -3.95 -10.15 -9.43
C TYR A 38 -5.01 -10.93 -10.22
N LEU A 39 -5.37 -12.10 -9.70
CA LEU A 39 -6.38 -12.97 -10.26
C LEU A 39 -7.69 -12.79 -9.48
N PRO A 40 -8.76 -12.25 -10.09
CA PRO A 40 -10.06 -12.11 -9.43
C PRO A 40 -10.61 -13.46 -8.98
N ARG A 41 -11.41 -13.45 -7.91
CA ARG A 41 -11.94 -14.68 -7.29
C ARG A 41 -12.73 -15.54 -8.28
N GLU A 42 -13.64 -14.91 -9.05
CA GLU A 42 -14.43 -15.57 -10.09
C GLU A 42 -13.58 -16.32 -11.13
N TRP A 43 -12.35 -15.86 -11.36
CA TRP A 43 -11.41 -16.50 -12.26
C TRP A 43 -10.61 -17.58 -11.55
N ALA A 44 -10.18 -17.34 -10.31
CA ALA A 44 -9.49 -18.34 -9.51
C ALA A 44 -10.37 -19.58 -9.28
N GLU A 45 -11.69 -19.42 -9.23
CA GLU A 45 -12.67 -20.48 -8.98
C GLU A 45 -13.20 -21.15 -10.27
N ASP A 46 -12.93 -20.60 -11.46
CA ASP A 46 -13.35 -21.17 -12.74
C ASP A 46 -12.24 -22.00 -13.40
N ALA A 47 -12.28 -23.32 -13.21
CA ALA A 47 -11.29 -24.26 -13.74
C ALA A 47 -11.17 -24.23 -15.27
N ILE A 48 -12.30 -24.07 -15.98
CA ILE A 48 -12.33 -24.07 -17.46
C ILE A 48 -11.64 -22.81 -17.97
N ARG A 49 -11.98 -21.64 -17.41
CA ARG A 49 -11.35 -20.36 -17.78
C ARG A 49 -9.87 -20.35 -17.44
N ARG A 50 -9.46 -20.91 -16.29
CA ARG A 50 -8.05 -21.00 -15.90
C ARG A 50 -7.25 -21.86 -16.86
N GLN A 51 -7.76 -23.04 -17.21
CA GLN A 51 -7.10 -23.93 -18.15
C GLN A 51 -6.97 -23.26 -19.53
N ALA A 52 -8.03 -22.64 -20.02
CA ALA A 52 -8.01 -21.92 -21.30
C ALA A 52 -7.02 -20.74 -21.31
N ALA A 53 -6.84 -20.06 -20.18
CA ALA A 53 -5.90 -18.94 -20.02
C ALA A 53 -4.49 -19.37 -19.58
N GLY A 54 -4.21 -20.66 -19.40
CA GLY A 54 -2.92 -21.16 -18.94
C GLY A 54 -2.56 -20.76 -17.51
N ILE A 55 -3.54 -20.50 -16.65
CA ILE A 55 -3.33 -20.06 -15.26
C ILE A 55 -3.07 -21.30 -14.37
N PRO A 56 -1.89 -21.40 -13.72
CA PRO A 56 -1.54 -22.56 -12.90
C PRO A 56 -2.50 -22.76 -11.73
N ILE A 57 -2.77 -24.02 -11.33
CA ILE A 57 -3.72 -24.36 -10.26
C ILE A 57 -3.34 -23.77 -8.89
N GLN A 58 -2.04 -23.57 -8.66
CA GLN A 58 -1.48 -23.01 -7.43
C GLN A 58 -1.80 -21.53 -7.26
N ARG A 59 -2.19 -20.82 -8.33
CA ARG A 59 -2.61 -19.41 -8.26
C ARG A 59 -4.04 -19.32 -7.76
N THR A 60 -4.20 -19.13 -6.45
CA THR A 60 -5.50 -18.84 -5.83
C THR A 60 -5.77 -17.35 -5.82
N PHE A 61 -7.01 -16.98 -5.49
CA PHE A 61 -7.34 -15.59 -5.19
C PHE A 61 -6.46 -15.06 -4.05
N ALA A 62 -5.93 -13.86 -4.23
CA ALA A 62 -5.24 -13.08 -3.21
C ALA A 62 -5.52 -11.60 -3.47
N THR A 63 -5.76 -10.84 -2.41
CA THR A 63 -5.94 -9.39 -2.46
C THR A 63 -4.63 -8.70 -2.82
N LYS A 64 -4.68 -7.46 -3.33
CA LYS A 64 -3.47 -6.69 -3.65
C LYS A 64 -2.53 -6.54 -2.43
N PRO A 65 -3.02 -6.25 -1.21
CA PRO A 65 -2.15 -6.20 -0.02
C PRO A 65 -1.50 -7.54 0.32
N GLU A 66 -2.21 -8.66 0.16
CA GLU A 66 -1.62 -9.99 0.37
C GLU A 66 -0.52 -10.29 -0.64
N LEU A 67 -0.72 -9.93 -1.91
CA LEU A 67 0.30 -10.06 -2.96
C LEU A 67 1.52 -9.16 -2.66
N ALA A 68 1.31 -7.91 -2.27
CA ALA A 68 2.39 -7.01 -1.88
C ALA A 68 3.18 -7.55 -0.67
N ARG A 69 2.48 -8.10 0.34
CA ARG A 69 3.13 -8.75 1.48
C ARG A 69 4.01 -9.92 1.04
N GLN A 70 3.52 -10.79 0.15
CA GLN A 70 4.31 -11.90 -0.40
C GLN A 70 5.56 -11.42 -1.16
N MET A 71 5.45 -10.33 -1.92
CA MET A 71 6.58 -9.72 -2.61
C MET A 71 7.61 -9.15 -1.62
N LEU A 72 7.16 -8.51 -0.55
CA LEU A 72 8.03 -8.01 0.52
C LEU A 72 8.70 -9.16 1.29
N GLU A 73 7.98 -10.24 1.58
CA GLU A 73 8.56 -11.46 2.18
C GLU A 73 9.71 -12.02 1.33
N ARG A 74 9.55 -12.03 0.00
CA ARG A 74 10.63 -12.44 -0.92
C ARG A 74 11.79 -11.45 -0.93
N ALA A 75 11.54 -10.14 -0.87
CA ALA A 75 12.61 -9.14 -0.77
C ALA A 75 13.40 -9.29 0.54
N ILE A 76 12.74 -9.60 1.65
CA ILE A 76 13.38 -9.86 2.94
C ILE A 76 14.20 -11.16 2.88
N SER A 77 13.62 -12.24 2.36
CA SER A 77 14.31 -13.54 2.31
C SER A 77 15.54 -13.52 1.39
N THR A 78 15.51 -12.71 0.34
CA THR A 78 16.65 -12.44 -0.55
C THR A 78 17.61 -11.38 -0.02
N LYS A 79 17.36 -10.82 1.17
CA LYS A 79 18.20 -9.84 1.88
C LYS A 79 18.41 -8.54 1.08
N ILE A 80 17.39 -8.11 0.32
CA ILE A 80 17.42 -6.81 -0.33
C ILE A 80 17.44 -5.73 0.76
N PRO A 81 18.38 -4.76 0.71
CA PRO A 81 18.48 -3.73 1.74
C PRO A 81 17.38 -2.68 1.58
N PHE A 82 16.41 -2.64 2.47
CA PHE A 82 15.43 -1.55 2.55
C PHE A 82 14.98 -1.30 3.99
N LYS A 83 14.43 -0.11 4.24
CA LYS A 83 13.88 0.29 5.54
C LYS A 83 12.51 0.96 5.47
N TRP A 84 12.08 1.35 4.27
CA TRP A 84 10.85 2.10 4.06
C TRP A 84 9.99 1.42 3.00
N VAL A 85 8.69 1.38 3.25
CA VAL A 85 7.66 1.00 2.28
C VAL A 85 6.67 2.16 2.12
N THR A 86 6.37 2.51 0.87
CA THR A 86 5.37 3.54 0.55
C THR A 86 4.33 2.98 -0.40
N SER A 87 3.07 3.33 -0.20
CA SER A 87 2.00 2.90 -1.11
C SER A 87 0.72 3.72 -0.94
N ASP A 88 -0.24 3.48 -1.83
CA ASP A 88 -1.55 4.11 -1.83
C ASP A 88 -2.52 3.55 -0.77
N GLU A 89 -3.74 4.10 -0.78
CA GLU A 89 -4.82 3.81 0.16
C GLU A 89 -5.26 2.34 0.16
N VAL A 90 -5.17 1.63 -0.97
CA VAL A 90 -5.57 0.22 -1.05
C VAL A 90 -4.70 -0.64 -0.14
N TYR A 91 -3.42 -0.31 -0.03
CA TYR A 91 -2.48 -1.01 0.84
C TYR A 91 -2.51 -0.43 2.24
N GLY A 92 -2.57 0.89 2.36
CA GLY A 92 -2.56 1.54 3.65
C GLY A 92 -3.80 1.23 4.48
N GLY A 93 -4.99 1.09 3.89
CA GLY A 93 -6.20 0.63 4.59
C GLY A 93 -6.15 -0.84 5.07
N ASN A 94 -5.11 -1.61 4.70
CA ASN A 94 -4.95 -2.97 5.20
C ASN A 94 -4.21 -2.98 6.54
N ARG A 95 -4.96 -3.01 7.65
CA ARG A 95 -4.41 -3.09 9.01
C ARG A 95 -3.42 -4.25 9.21
N CYS A 96 -3.71 -5.42 8.64
CA CYS A 96 -2.83 -6.60 8.78
C CYS A 96 -1.46 -6.36 8.14
N LEU A 97 -1.42 -5.67 6.99
CA LEU A 97 -0.18 -5.28 6.34
C LEU A 97 0.60 -4.28 7.19
N ARG A 98 -0.07 -3.26 7.76
CA ARG A 98 0.58 -2.28 8.66
C ARG A 98 1.23 -2.97 9.87
N ILE A 99 0.47 -3.82 10.57
CA ILE A 99 0.99 -4.58 11.73
C ILE A 99 2.16 -5.48 11.30
N TRP A 100 2.06 -6.14 10.14
CA TRP A 100 3.12 -7.00 9.65
C TRP A 100 4.41 -6.20 9.37
N LEU A 101 4.31 -4.99 8.81
CA LEU A 101 5.46 -4.10 8.60
C LEU A 101 6.11 -3.69 9.93
N GLU A 102 5.31 -3.34 10.93
CA GLU A 102 5.79 -3.02 12.29
C GLU A 102 6.53 -4.21 12.92
N GLN A 103 5.98 -5.42 12.81
CA GLN A 103 6.58 -6.65 13.33
C GLN A 103 7.93 -7.02 12.69
N HIS A 104 8.23 -6.46 11.51
CA HIS A 104 9.49 -6.67 10.79
C HIS A 104 10.44 -5.47 10.88
N ASP A 105 10.16 -4.49 11.74
CA ASP A 105 10.93 -3.25 11.90
C ASP A 105 11.09 -2.48 10.56
N ILE A 106 10.03 -2.49 9.74
CA ILE A 106 9.96 -1.76 8.47
C ILE A 106 9.13 -0.50 8.67
N PHE A 107 9.74 0.66 8.46
CA PHE A 107 9.03 1.93 8.47
C PHE A 107 8.14 2.06 7.23
N PHE A 108 7.04 2.79 7.35
CA PHE A 108 6.14 2.97 6.21
C PHE A 108 5.46 4.33 6.18
N ALA A 109 5.14 4.77 4.97
CA ALA A 109 4.27 5.90 4.69
C ALA A 109 3.18 5.43 3.71
N LEU A 110 2.03 5.04 4.25
CA LEU A 110 0.91 4.52 3.48
C LEU A 110 -0.26 5.50 3.58
N ALA A 111 -0.90 5.82 2.45
CA ALA A 111 -2.12 6.60 2.48
C ALA A 111 -3.26 5.80 3.15
N VAL A 112 -4.15 6.47 3.87
CA VAL A 112 -5.32 5.84 4.50
C VAL A 112 -6.54 6.73 4.29
N ALA A 113 -7.73 6.13 4.34
CA ALA A 113 -8.96 6.89 4.38
C ALA A 113 -8.98 7.82 5.59
N THR A 114 -9.64 8.97 5.48
CA THR A 114 -9.74 9.93 6.59
C THR A 114 -10.43 9.33 7.82
N ASN A 115 -11.35 8.38 7.60
CA ASN A 115 -12.06 7.66 8.66
C ASN A 115 -11.38 6.36 9.08
N GLU A 116 -10.17 6.06 8.57
CA GLU A 116 -9.43 4.85 8.95
C GLU A 116 -9.08 4.90 10.44
N PRO A 117 -9.43 3.86 11.22
CA PRO A 117 -9.19 3.88 12.65
C PRO A 117 -7.76 3.44 12.96
N LEU A 118 -6.97 4.35 13.54
CA LEU A 118 -5.55 4.18 13.85
C LEU A 118 -5.31 4.08 15.35
N PHE A 119 -4.33 3.28 15.73
CA PHE A 119 -3.81 3.29 17.11
C PHE A 119 -2.77 4.40 17.25
N TYR A 120 -2.92 5.22 18.27
CA TYR A 120 -1.97 6.29 18.60
C TYR A 120 -1.96 6.47 20.13
N ASN A 121 -0.87 7.01 20.71
CA ASN A 121 -0.92 7.23 22.15
C ASN A 121 -1.77 8.45 22.43
N LEU A 122 -2.61 8.32 23.45
CA LEU A 122 -3.34 9.48 23.94
C LEU A 122 -2.35 10.27 24.80
N ARG A 123 -2.17 11.56 24.48
CA ARG A 123 -1.33 12.52 25.24
C ARG A 123 -1.61 12.56 26.75
N ASN A 124 -2.71 11.97 27.22
CA ASN A 124 -3.20 12.03 28.59
C ASN A 124 -2.83 10.81 29.44
N GLY A 125 -1.86 9.98 29.04
CA GLY A 125 -1.38 8.85 29.85
C GLY A 125 -2.36 7.66 29.94
N GLN A 126 -3.39 7.62 29.10
CA GLN A 126 -4.41 6.56 29.07
C GLN A 126 -4.00 5.33 28.24
N GLY A 127 -2.72 5.21 27.89
CA GLY A 127 -2.24 4.14 27.02
C GLY A 127 -2.63 4.33 25.55
N PRO A 128 -2.47 3.28 24.72
CA PRO A 128 -2.82 3.34 23.30
C PRO A 128 -4.35 3.47 23.14
N GLY A 129 -4.78 4.54 22.46
CA GLY A 129 -6.15 4.76 22.06
C GLY A 129 -6.36 4.45 20.58
N GLN A 130 -7.63 4.39 20.16
CA GLN A 130 -8.00 4.28 18.74
C GLN A 130 -8.86 5.49 18.37
N ALA A 131 -8.48 6.21 17.31
CA ALA A 131 -9.29 7.28 16.73
C ALA A 131 -9.15 7.27 15.21
N GLN A 132 -10.06 7.96 14.53
CA GLN A 132 -10.00 8.11 13.08
C GLN A 132 -8.84 9.04 12.68
N ALA A 133 -8.27 8.83 11.49
CA ALA A 133 -7.12 9.60 11.02
C ALA A 133 -7.40 11.12 11.00
N ASP A 134 -8.61 11.53 10.62
CA ASP A 134 -9.05 12.93 10.63
C ASP A 134 -9.16 13.52 12.05
N GLN A 135 -9.70 12.75 13.00
CA GLN A 135 -9.78 13.15 14.40
C GLN A 135 -8.39 13.33 15.00
N ILE A 136 -7.45 12.44 14.69
CA ILE A 136 -6.06 12.57 15.11
C ILE A 136 -5.47 13.85 14.52
N ALA A 137 -5.57 14.04 13.20
CA ALA A 137 -5.05 15.22 12.54
C ALA A 137 -5.63 16.54 13.11
N ASN A 138 -6.95 16.60 13.30
CA ASN A 138 -7.65 17.78 13.82
C ASN A 138 -7.36 18.03 15.31
N SER A 139 -6.86 17.03 16.05
CA SER A 139 -6.47 17.18 17.46
C SER A 139 -5.11 17.84 17.65
N LEU A 140 -4.28 17.89 16.60
CA LEU A 140 -2.95 18.46 16.67
C LEU A 140 -3.00 19.99 16.54
N PRO A 141 -2.24 20.73 17.37
CA PRO A 141 -2.17 22.18 17.27
C PRO A 141 -1.55 22.60 15.93
N THR A 142 -1.96 23.75 15.39
CA THR A 142 -1.48 24.25 14.09
C THR A 142 0.05 24.33 14.02
N GLU A 143 0.71 24.64 15.13
CA GLU A 143 2.17 24.76 15.24
C GLU A 143 2.90 23.42 15.14
N ALA A 144 2.20 22.29 15.32
CA ALA A 144 2.77 20.96 15.11
C ALA A 144 2.89 20.59 13.63
N TRP A 145 2.20 21.31 12.73
CA TRP A 145 2.21 21.05 11.30
C TRP A 145 3.37 21.76 10.61
N GLN A 146 4.10 21.00 9.79
CA GLN A 146 5.22 21.47 9.01
C GLN A 146 4.98 21.18 7.53
N ARG A 147 5.06 22.22 6.71
CA ARG A 147 4.95 22.11 5.27
C ARG A 147 6.27 21.67 4.67
N LEU A 148 6.32 20.47 4.10
CA LEU A 148 7.53 19.87 3.52
C LEU A 148 7.31 19.46 2.06
N SER A 149 8.38 19.56 1.27
CA SER A 149 8.39 19.11 -0.13
C SER A 149 8.83 17.66 -0.24
N CYS A 150 8.05 16.83 -0.94
CA CYS A 150 8.37 15.46 -1.35
C CYS A 150 9.03 15.42 -2.75
N GLY A 151 9.68 16.53 -3.13
CA GLY A 151 10.35 16.72 -4.41
C GLY A 151 9.41 17.05 -5.57
N GLU A 152 10.02 17.26 -6.74
CA GLU A 152 9.30 17.60 -7.97
C GLU A 152 8.44 16.44 -8.46
N GLY A 153 7.19 16.75 -8.81
CA GLY A 153 6.25 15.84 -9.45
C GLY A 153 5.95 16.26 -10.88
N ALA A 154 5.30 15.38 -11.64
CA ALA A 154 4.88 15.66 -13.01
C ALA A 154 3.88 16.84 -13.13
N LYS A 155 3.30 17.29 -12.02
CA LYS A 155 2.35 18.42 -11.92
C LYS A 155 2.90 19.58 -11.08
N GLY A 156 4.22 19.65 -10.88
CA GLY A 156 4.89 20.64 -10.03
C GLY A 156 5.30 20.08 -8.66
N PRO A 157 5.74 20.96 -7.73
CA PRO A 157 6.25 20.56 -6.44
C PRO A 157 5.19 19.82 -5.62
N ARG A 158 5.54 18.64 -5.08
CA ARG A 158 4.65 17.90 -4.19
C ARG A 158 4.85 18.36 -2.76
N ILE A 159 4.02 19.30 -2.34
CA ILE A 159 4.08 19.89 -1.00
C ILE A 159 2.95 19.29 -0.15
N TYR A 160 3.31 18.77 1.02
CA TYR A 160 2.36 18.21 1.98
C TYR A 160 2.64 18.78 3.38
N ASP A 161 1.60 18.84 4.19
CA ASP A 161 1.72 19.20 5.61
C ASP A 161 1.91 17.91 6.43
N TRP A 162 2.93 17.90 7.28
CA TRP A 162 3.31 16.77 8.10
C TRP A 162 3.21 17.17 9.57
N ALA A 163 2.68 16.28 10.40
CA ALA A 163 2.73 16.44 11.84
C ALA A 163 2.97 15.08 12.50
N LEU A 164 3.67 15.10 13.63
CA LEU A 164 3.90 13.90 14.43
C LEU A 164 2.85 13.81 15.53
N ALA A 165 1.99 12.80 15.46
CA ALA A 165 1.11 12.44 16.55
C ALA A 165 1.85 11.49 17.51
N HIS A 166 1.91 11.86 18.79
CA HIS A 166 2.47 11.05 19.87
C HIS A 166 1.36 10.48 20.71
#